data_AF-A0A0Q9WQ75-F1
#
_entry.id   AF-A0A0Q9WQ75-F1
#
_cell.length_a   1.000
_cell.length_b   1.000
_cell.length_c   1.000
_cell.angle_alpha   90.00
_cell.angle_beta   90.00
_cell.angle_gamma   90.00
#
_symmetry.space_group_name_H-M   'P 1'
#
loop_
_entity.id
_entity.type
_entity.pdbx_description
1 polymer ?
#
loop_
_entity_poly.entity_id
_entity_poly.type
_entity_poly.pdbx_seq_one_letter_code
_entity_poly.pdbx_strand_id
1 'polypeptide(L)'
;MTNAVCESYNKTLIVINECRLRAISRNKTTLTMLANILRPLNDMFIRFQMLKRANGYKPWLMDYSGDVCRLMRKRYHPVATIILNVIANTTTFNHPCPFVVGATDLMYYQ
;
A
#
# COMPACT_ATOMS: atom_id res chain seq x y z
N MET A 1 -1.74 -14.01 14.98
CA MET A 1 -0.47 -13.24 14.87
C MET A 1 -0.87 -11.79 14.66
N THR A 2 -0.43 -10.88 15.54
CA THR A 2 -1.00 -9.52 15.70
C THR A 2 0.06 -8.42 15.58
N ASN A 3 1.19 -8.69 14.93
CA ASN A 3 2.27 -7.72 14.82
C ASN A 3 2.44 -7.30 13.35
N ALA A 4 2.16 -6.04 13.05
CA ALA A 4 2.43 -5.42 11.76
C ALA A 4 3.54 -4.39 11.97
N VAL A 5 4.59 -4.50 11.17
CA VAL A 5 5.71 -3.57 11.16
C VAL A 5 5.66 -2.82 9.84
N CYS A 6 5.42 -1.51 9.90
CA CYS A 6 5.42 -0.64 8.74
C CYS A 6 6.64 0.27 8.80
N GLU A 7 7.51 0.17 7.79
CA GLU A 7 8.69 1.03 7.66
C GLU A 7 8.57 1.86 6.39
N SER A 8 9.05 3.10 6.46
CA SER A 8 9.15 3.99 5.30
C SER A 8 10.54 3.89 4.71
N TYR A 9 10.63 3.49 3.44
CA TYR A 9 11.90 3.44 2.71
C TYR A 9 12.52 4.82 2.49
N ASN A 10 11.69 5.84 2.26
CA ASN A 10 12.13 7.22 2.07
C ASN A 10 11.32 8.18 2.95
N LYS A 11 11.82 8.43 4.17
CA LYS A 11 11.23 9.35 5.15
C LYS A 11 11.12 10.80 4.65
N THR A 12 11.83 11.16 3.58
CA THR A 12 11.76 12.48 2.95
C THR A 12 10.61 12.61 1.95
N LEU A 13 9.99 11.49 1.55
CA LEU A 13 8.89 11.45 0.59
C LEU A 13 7.59 11.06 1.29
N ILE A 14 7.62 9.97 2.05
CA ILE A 14 6.47 9.40 2.75
C ILE A 14 6.91 9.00 4.15
N VAL A 15 6.17 9.47 5.15
CA VAL A 15 6.35 9.07 6.55
C VAL A 15 5.11 8.31 7.00
N ILE A 16 5.32 7.10 7.53
CA ILE A 16 4.26 6.32 8.18
C ILE A 16 4.36 6.64 9.67
N ASN A 17 3.37 7.36 10.21
CA ASN A 17 3.37 7.76 11.61
C ASN A 17 2.77 6.67 12.51
N GLU A 18 1.71 6.01 12.03
CA GLU A 18 1.02 4.97 12.79
C GLU A 18 0.78 3.76 11.91
N CYS A 19 1.03 2.58 12.47
CA CYS A 19 0.75 1.28 11.87
C CYS A 19 0.31 0.34 12.97
N ARG A 20 -1.00 0.03 13.00
CA ARG A 20 -1.61 -0.75 14.07
C ARG A 20 -2.51 -1.83 13.52
N LEU A 21 -2.16 -3.08 13.81
CA LEU A 21 -2.98 -4.25 13.48
C LEU A 21 -3.82 -4.63 14.71
N ARG A 22 -5.14 -4.61 14.57
CA ARG A 22 -6.10 -5.02 15.60
C ARG A 22 -6.94 -6.20 15.09
N ALA A 23 -6.92 -7.32 15.78
CA ALA A 23 -7.87 -8.41 15.52
C ALA A 23 -9.19 -8.10 16.24
N ILE A 24 -10.26 -7.77 15.50
CA ILE A 24 -11.59 -7.51 16.06
C ILE A 24 -12.34 -8.83 16.30
N SER A 25 -12.15 -9.82 15.42
CA SER A 25 -12.75 -11.15 15.53
C SER A 25 -11.87 -12.20 14.83
N ARG A 26 -12.18 -13.50 14.98
CA ARG A 26 -11.41 -14.62 14.39
C ARG A 26 -11.30 -14.52 12.86
N ASN A 27 -12.27 -13.86 12.21
CA ASN A 27 -12.32 -13.63 10.77
C ASN A 27 -12.22 -12.14 10.37
N LYS A 28 -11.96 -11.23 11.31
CA LYS A 28 -11.84 -9.79 11.04
C LYS A 28 -10.59 -9.21 11.68
N THR A 29 -9.64 -8.84 10.84
CA THR A 29 -8.38 -8.22 11.25
C THR A 29 -8.28 -6.84 10.60
N THR A 30 -8.30 -5.82 11.44
CA THR A 30 -8.26 -4.43 11.01
C THR A 30 -6.85 -3.90 11.06
N LEU A 31 -6.36 -3.38 9.94
CA LEU A 31 -5.09 -2.66 9.87
C LEU A 31 -5.41 -1.18 9.74
N THR A 32 -4.89 -0.38 10.67
CA THR A 32 -4.94 1.08 10.63
C THR A 32 -3.54 1.58 10.32
N MET A 33 -3.40 2.28 9.20
CA MET A 33 -2.14 2.97 8.85
C MET A 33 -2.41 4.45 8.60
N LEU A 34 -1.53 5.30 9.13
CA LEU A 34 -1.50 6.74 8.87
C LEU A 34 -0.19 7.07 8.15
N ALA A 35 -0.30 7.37 6.86
CA ALA A 35 0.82 7.81 6.04
C ALA A 35 0.67 9.29 5.64
N ASN A 36 1.77 10.03 5.75
CA ASN A 36 1.87 11.43 5.36
C ASN A 36 2.83 11.57 4.17
N ILE A 37 2.33 12.16 3.09
CA ILE A 37 3.12 12.51 1.90
C ILE A 37 3.69 13.91 2.09
N LEU A 38 5.02 14.03 2.17
CA LEU A 38 5.73 15.30 2.42
C LEU A 38 6.04 16.08 1.14
N ARG A 39 6.14 15.41 -0.01
CA ARG A 39 6.46 16.02 -1.30
C ARG A 39 5.57 15.44 -2.41
N PRO A 40 5.21 16.25 -3.43
CA PRO A 40 4.39 15.76 -4.52
C PRO A 40 5.13 14.66 -5.28
N LEU A 41 4.47 13.53 -5.49
CA LEU A 41 5.01 12.38 -6.19
C LEU A 41 4.39 12.32 -7.59
N ASN A 42 5.20 12.63 -8.60
CA ASN A 42 4.81 12.53 -10.01
C ASN A 42 4.98 11.11 -10.55
N ASP A 43 6.04 10.42 -10.13
CA ASP A 43 6.37 9.05 -10.52
C ASP A 43 6.64 8.25 -9.24
N MET A 44 5.68 7.41 -8.84
CA MET A 44 5.80 6.57 -7.65
C MET A 44 6.03 5.12 -8.09
N PHE A 45 7.26 4.64 -7.96
CA PHE A 45 7.59 3.26 -8.22
C PHE A 45 7.33 2.40 -6.98
N ILE A 46 6.40 1.46 -7.08
CA ILE A 46 6.13 0.49 -6.02
C ILE A 46 6.57 -0.90 -6.47
N ARG A 47 7.07 -1.68 -5.51
CA ARG A 47 7.24 -3.12 -5.68
C ARG A 47 6.43 -3.83 -4.61
N PHE A 48 5.42 -4.57 -5.04
CA PHE A 48 4.64 -5.46 -4.21
C PHE A 48 5.17 -6.88 -4.37
N GLN A 49 5.61 -7.48 -3.27
CA GLN A 49 6.06 -8.86 -3.25
C GLN A 49 5.40 -9.61 -2.09
N MET A 50 4.67 -10.68 -2.39
CA MET A 50 4.11 -11.56 -1.37
C MET A 50 5.07 -12.72 -1.14
N LEU A 51 5.59 -12.85 0.07
CA LEU A 51 6.53 -13.92 0.42
C LEU A 51 5.82 -15.02 1.23
N LYS A 52 5.95 -16.27 0.78
CA LYS A 52 5.47 -17.43 1.55
C LYS A 52 6.66 -18.11 2.22
N ARG A 53 6.52 -18.40 3.52
CA ARG A 53 7.49 -19.18 4.28
C ARG A 53 7.30 -20.66 3.96
N ALA A 54 8.28 -21.24 3.25
CA ALA A 54 8.43 -22.67 3.05
C ALA A 54 9.88 -23.04 3.41
N ASN A 55 10.67 -23.57 2.48
CA ASN A 55 12.13 -23.73 2.62
C ASN A 55 12.85 -22.39 2.37
N GLY A 56 12.62 -21.42 3.24
CA GLY A 56 13.00 -20.01 3.08
C GLY A 56 11.83 -19.10 2.68
N TYR A 57 12.09 -17.80 2.64
CA TYR A 57 11.13 -16.82 2.12
C TYR A 57 11.22 -16.80 0.60
N LYS A 58 10.20 -17.29 -0.08
CA LYS A 58 10.13 -17.29 -1.55
C LYS A 58 8.95 -16.43 -2.02
N PRO A 59 9.11 -15.63 -3.09
CA PRO A 59 7.99 -14.91 -3.70
C PRO A 59 6.92 -15.90 -4.14
N TRP A 60 5.71 -15.70 -3.64
CA TRP A 60 4.54 -16.51 -3.92
C TRP A 60 3.63 -15.76 -4.87
N LEU A 61 3.66 -16.17 -6.14
CA LEU A 61 2.83 -15.74 -7.29
C LEU A 61 2.81 -14.24 -7.62
N MET A 62 3.06 -13.34 -6.67
CA MET A 62 2.88 -11.90 -6.76
C MET A 62 4.21 -11.21 -6.46
N ASP A 63 5.04 -11.02 -7.48
CA ASP A 63 6.18 -10.09 -7.46
C ASP A 63 5.96 -9.11 -8.60
N TYR A 64 5.51 -7.91 -8.24
CA TYR A 64 5.14 -6.89 -9.19
C TYR A 64 5.83 -5.59 -8.83
N SER A 65 6.54 -5.03 -9.80
CA SER A 65 7.13 -3.70 -9.70
C SER A 65 6.59 -2.82 -10.81
N GLY A 66 6.16 -1.60 -10.48
CA GLY A 66 5.63 -0.71 -11.48
C GLY A 66 5.38 0.70 -10.95
N ASP A 67 5.23 1.62 -11.90
CA ASP A 67 4.82 2.98 -11.62
C ASP A 67 3.30 3.03 -11.34
N VAL A 68 2.93 3.51 -10.14
CA VAL A 68 1.54 3.62 -9.68
C VAL A 68 0.75 4.63 -10.50
N CYS A 69 1.37 5.76 -10.85
CA CYS A 69 0.73 6.80 -11.65
C CYS A 69 0.41 6.28 -13.05
N ARG A 70 1.33 5.51 -13.64
CA ARG A 70 1.09 4.84 -14.92
C ARG A 70 -0.02 3.79 -14.83
N LEU A 71 -0.06 3.03 -13.73
CA LEU A 71 -1.06 1.98 -13.50
C LEU A 71 -2.46 2.55 -13.23
N MET A 72 -2.55 3.70 -12.56
CA MET A 72 -3.81 4.43 -12.37
C MET A 72 -4.34 5.01 -13.69
N ARG A 73 -3.45 5.53 -14.56
CA ARG A 73 -3.83 6.02 -15.90
C ARG A 73 -4.25 4.89 -16.83
N LYS A 74 -3.53 3.76 -16.81
CA LYS A 74 -3.80 2.61 -17.65
C LYS A 74 -3.61 1.32 -16.86
N ARG A 75 -4.69 0.59 -16.65
CA ARG A 75 -4.69 -0.75 -16.05
C ARG A 75 -4.06 -1.76 -17.02
N TYR A 76 -2.75 -1.92 -16.97
CA TYR A 76 -2.01 -2.80 -17.89
C TYR A 76 -1.76 -4.20 -17.32
N HIS A 77 -1.92 -4.39 -16.00
CA HIS A 77 -1.65 -5.65 -15.33
C HIS A 77 -2.81 -6.05 -14.42
N PRO A 78 -3.36 -7.28 -14.53
CA PRO A 78 -4.52 -7.71 -13.76
C PRO A 78 -4.25 -7.75 -12.25
N VAL A 79 -3.10 -8.30 -11.83
CA VAL A 79 -2.70 -8.35 -10.40
C VAL A 79 -2.61 -6.95 -9.80
N ALA A 80 -1.96 -6.03 -10.51
CA ALA A 80 -1.75 -4.69 -10.02
C ALA A 80 -3.07 -3.89 -10.00
N THR A 81 -3.98 -4.19 -10.94
CA THR A 81 -5.35 -3.66 -10.95
C THR A 81 -6.15 -4.11 -9.73
N ILE A 82 -6.04 -5.37 -9.31
CA ILE A 82 -6.70 -5.88 -8.10
C ILE A 82 -6.17 -5.13 -6.87
N ILE A 83 -4.85 -4.99 -6.74
CA ILE A 83 -4.22 -4.26 -5.63
C ILE A 83 -4.71 -2.80 -5.62
N LEU A 84 -4.70 -2.13 -6.77
CA LEU A 84 -5.21 -0.76 -6.87
C LEU A 84 -6.69 -0.65 -6.50
N ASN A 85 -7.55 -1.59 -6.90
CA ASN A 85 -8.96 -1.54 -6.53
C ASN A 85 -9.16 -1.72 -5.02
N VAL A 86 -8.37 -2.58 -4.37
CA VAL A 86 -8.41 -2.76 -2.90
C VAL A 86 -7.98 -1.48 -2.20
N ILE A 87 -6.92 -0.83 -2.67
CA ILE A 87 -6.43 0.43 -2.10
C ILE A 87 -7.44 1.55 -2.36
N ALA A 88 -7.90 1.73 -3.61
CA ALA A 88 -8.84 2.78 -3.98
C ALA A 88 -10.18 2.69 -3.25
N ASN A 89 -10.67 1.48 -2.93
CA ASN A 89 -11.89 1.31 -2.14
C ASN A 89 -11.71 1.63 -0.65
N THR A 90 -10.48 1.59 -0.14
CA THR A 90 -10.17 1.75 1.29
C THR A 90 -9.53 3.09 1.63
N THR A 91 -9.25 3.92 0.62
CA THR A 91 -8.53 5.18 0.76
C THR A 91 -9.22 6.31 0.00
N THR A 92 -8.95 7.54 0.40
CA THR A 92 -9.41 8.74 -0.32
C THR A 92 -8.55 9.04 -1.55
N PHE A 93 -7.76 8.07 -2.04
CA PHE A 93 -6.97 8.15 -3.28
C PHE A 93 -7.85 8.06 -4.54
N ASN A 94 -8.88 8.91 -4.64
CA ASN A 94 -9.76 8.99 -5.80
C ASN A 94 -9.26 9.95 -6.90
N HIS A 95 -8.06 10.51 -6.75
CA HIS A 95 -7.50 11.46 -7.72
C HIS A 95 -6.34 10.85 -8.52
N PRO A 96 -6.31 11.06 -9.85
CA PRO A 96 -5.15 10.72 -10.66
C PRO A 96 -3.95 11.57 -10.22
N CYS A 97 -2.76 10.98 -10.29
CA CYS A 97 -1.50 11.68 -9.99
C CYS A 97 -1.45 13.09 -10.60
N PRO A 98 -0.87 14.07 -9.90
CA PRO A 98 0.08 13.94 -8.80
C PRO A 98 -0.55 13.69 -7.42
N PHE A 99 0.09 12.84 -6.61
CA PHE A 99 -0.27 12.74 -5.19
C PHE A 99 0.15 14.04 -4.50
N VAL A 100 -0.84 14.83 -4.07
CA VAL A 100 -0.60 16.14 -3.46
C VAL A 100 -0.11 16.02 -2.02
N VAL A 101 0.73 16.97 -1.62
CA VAL A 101 1.27 17.09 -0.26
C VAL A 101 0.12 17.25 0.73
N GLY A 102 0.13 16.48 1.82
CA GLY A 102 -0.89 16.55 2.87
C GLY A 102 -2.08 15.58 2.70
N ALA A 103 -2.05 14.68 1.72
CA ALA A 103 -2.94 13.51 1.74
C ALA A 103 -2.59 12.64 2.96
N THR A 104 -3.45 12.68 3.97
CA THR A 104 -3.42 11.77 5.12
C THR A 104 -4.19 10.53 4.74
N ASP A 105 -3.50 9.49 4.28
CA ASP A 105 -4.18 8.24 3.95
C ASP A 105 -4.42 7.44 5.20
N LEU A 106 -5.67 7.48 5.66
CA LEU A 106 -6.21 6.55 6.64
C LEU A 106 -6.56 5.26 5.91
N MET A 107 -5.59 4.36 5.79
CA MET A 107 -5.90 3.01 5.32
C MET A 107 -6.59 2.27 6.46
N TYR A 108 -7.91 2.14 6.37
CA TYR A 108 -8.71 1.19 7.15
C TYR A 108 -8.91 -0.07 6.30
N TYR A 109 -8.16 -1.13 6.61
CA TYR A 109 -8.46 -2.46 6.08
C TYR A 109 -9.37 -3.18 7.08
N GLN A 110 -10.49 -3.78 6.65
CA GLN A 110 -11.44 -4.53 7.51
C GLN A 110 -11.35 -6.04 7.31
#